data_AF-A0A837I355-F1
#
_entry.id   AF-A0A837I355-F1
#
_cell.length_a   1.000
_cell.length_b   1.000
_cell.length_c   1.000
_cell.angle_alpha   90.00
_cell.angle_beta   90.00
_cell.angle_gamma   90.00
#
_symmetry.space_group_name_H-M   'P 1'
#
loop_
_entity.id
_entity.type
_entity.pdbx_description
1 polymer ?
#
loop_
_entity_poly.entity_id
_entity_poly.type
_entity_poly.pdbx_seq_one_letter_code
_entity_poly.pdbx_strand_id
1 'polypeptide(L)'
;LVMSTTPGQDSNTGDGKVRGMRNFGNKIWNAGRFVKDLGSKTTDDRRPGFRVKPGMTNNTEFKKRIETIKQELTRLLEDNRVGLAAEYVYNEFWHWFCDEQIEENKQGKISDDVLKDGFKSFLVMLHPFVPFVTEAVWKEVFIGDGMLISQSWPI
;
A
#
# COMPACT_ATOMS: atom_id res chain seq x y z
N LEU A 1 -9.66 1.30 17.06
CA LEU A 1 -9.25 0.24 16.12
C LEU A 1 -10.47 -0.11 15.29
N VAL A 2 -10.53 0.32 14.02
CA VAL A 2 -11.75 0.21 13.20
C VAL A 2 -11.90 -1.17 12.53
N MET A 3 -10.79 -1.92 12.41
CA MET A 3 -10.82 -3.30 11.91
C MET A 3 -11.58 -4.22 12.87
N SER A 4 -12.49 -5.02 12.31
CA SER A 4 -13.37 -5.94 13.05
C SER A 4 -14.30 -5.27 14.06
N THR A 5 -14.73 -4.03 13.78
CA THR A 5 -15.86 -3.39 14.48
C THR A 5 -17.05 -3.37 13.53
N THR A 6 -17.94 -4.36 13.65
CA THR A 6 -19.26 -4.26 13.04
C THR A 6 -20.09 -3.30 13.88
N PRO A 7 -20.74 -2.28 13.30
CA PRO A 7 -21.64 -1.41 14.06
C PRO A 7 -22.68 -2.24 14.82
N GLY A 8 -22.76 -2.06 16.14
CA GLY A 8 -23.71 -2.78 17.01
C GLY A 8 -23.24 -4.14 17.57
N GLN A 9 -21.97 -4.51 17.41
CA GLN A 9 -21.36 -5.67 18.07
C GLN A 9 -20.26 -5.25 19.04
N ASP A 10 -20.19 -5.90 20.20
CA ASP A 10 -19.13 -5.65 21.18
C ASP A 10 -17.76 -6.04 20.60
N SER A 11 -16.87 -5.07 20.49
CA SER A 11 -15.52 -5.31 20.01
C SER A 11 -14.58 -5.60 21.17
N ASN A 12 -14.14 -6.85 21.31
CA ASN A 12 -13.04 -7.18 22.22
C ASN A 12 -11.75 -6.50 21.71
N THR A 13 -11.30 -5.48 22.45
CA THR A 13 -10.08 -4.71 22.15
C THR A 13 -8.96 -5.22 23.05
N GLY A 14 -8.46 -6.42 22.77
CA GLY A 14 -7.32 -7.00 23.48
C GLY A 14 -5.96 -6.58 22.90
N ASP A 15 -4.90 -6.78 23.67
CA ASP A 15 -3.50 -6.48 23.31
C ASP A 15 -3.06 -7.06 21.95
N GLY A 16 -3.62 -8.21 21.55
CA GLY A 16 -3.32 -8.85 20.26
C GLY A 16 -3.65 -7.95 19.05
N LYS A 17 -4.78 -7.22 19.10
CA LYS A 17 -5.17 -6.30 18.02
C LYS A 17 -4.23 -5.09 17.94
N VAL A 18 -3.79 -4.58 19.09
CA VAL A 18 -2.82 -3.48 19.16
C VAL A 18 -1.49 -3.90 18.56
N ARG A 19 -0.99 -5.11 18.90
CA ARG A 19 0.23 -5.66 18.31
C ARG A 19 0.10 -5.86 16.80
N GLY A 20 -1.04 -6.36 16.32
CA GLY A 20 -1.32 -6.51 14.89
C GLY A 20 -1.18 -5.18 14.13
N MET A 21 -1.82 -4.11 14.64
CA MET A 21 -1.73 -2.81 13.98
C MET A 21 -0.35 -2.15 14.08
N ARG A 22 0.40 -2.39 15.16
CA ARG A 22 1.80 -1.97 15.23
C ARG A 22 2.63 -2.65 14.13
N ASN A 23 2.45 -3.96 13.94
CA ASN A 23 3.15 -4.70 12.89
C ASN A 23 2.75 -4.19 11.50
N PHE A 24 1.49 -3.83 11.30
CA PHE A 24 1.02 -3.21 10.07
C PHE A 24 1.69 -1.88 9.78
N GLY A 25 1.78 -1.00 10.78
CA GLY A 25 2.51 0.26 10.66
C GLY A 25 3.97 0.04 10.22
N ASN A 26 4.65 -0.94 10.80
CA ASN A 26 6.00 -1.34 10.39
C ASN A 26 6.04 -1.87 8.95
N LYS A 27 5.04 -2.64 8.52
CA LYS A 27 4.93 -3.18 7.15
C LYS A 27 4.79 -2.04 6.13
N ILE A 28 3.94 -1.04 6.39
CA ILE A 28 3.79 0.16 5.56
C ILE A 28 5.11 0.92 5.46
N TRP A 29 5.80 1.10 6.60
CA TRP A 29 7.10 1.78 6.63
C TRP A 29 8.17 1.06 5.80
N ASN A 30 8.25 -0.27 5.92
CA ASN A 30 9.21 -1.07 5.16
C ASN A 30 8.92 -1.03 3.65
N ALA A 31 7.65 -1.08 3.25
CA ALA A 31 7.25 -0.91 1.86
C ALA A 31 7.65 0.49 1.33
N GLY A 32 7.44 1.54 2.13
CA GLY A 32 7.85 2.90 1.80
C GLY A 32 9.35 3.03 1.55
N ARG A 33 10.20 2.44 2.42
CA ARG A 33 11.65 2.40 2.21
C ARG A 33 12.02 1.71 0.90
N PHE A 34 11.41 0.55 0.63
CA PHE A 34 11.66 -0.17 -0.63
C PHE A 34 11.34 0.69 -1.85
N VAL A 35 10.16 1.34 -1.88
CA VAL A 35 9.73 2.18 -3.00
C VAL A 35 10.59 3.44 -3.15
N LYS A 36 11.03 4.05 -2.03
CA LYS A 36 11.98 5.18 -2.05
C LYS A 36 13.29 4.81 -2.74
N ASP A 37 13.81 3.63 -2.44
CA ASP A 37 15.09 3.14 -2.95
C ASP A 37 15.05 2.77 -4.45
N LEU A 38 13.87 2.55 -5.05
CA LEU A 38 13.73 2.26 -6.48
C LEU A 38 14.28 3.40 -7.36
N GLY A 39 14.03 4.66 -6.96
CA GLY A 39 14.46 5.85 -7.72
C GLY A 39 15.90 6.31 -7.46
N SER A 40 16.56 5.80 -6.42
CA SER A 40 17.93 6.18 -6.04
C SER A 40 19.01 5.31 -6.71
N LYS A 41 18.63 4.38 -7.59
CA LYS A 41 19.58 3.55 -8.34
C LYS A 41 20.27 4.37 -9.43
N THR A 42 21.18 5.27 -9.03
CA THR A 42 22.32 5.62 -9.87
C THR A 42 23.05 4.33 -10.21
N THR A 43 23.47 4.23 -11.46
CA THR A 43 23.85 3.01 -12.21
C THR A 43 24.96 2.11 -11.64
N ASP A 44 25.50 2.40 -10.45
CA ASP A 44 26.73 1.79 -9.91
C ASP A 44 26.53 0.90 -8.67
N ASP A 45 25.46 1.08 -7.89
CA ASP A 45 25.21 0.30 -6.65
C ASP A 45 24.32 -0.93 -6.86
N ARG A 46 24.61 -1.69 -7.92
CA ARG A 46 23.90 -2.96 -8.18
C ARG A 46 24.26 -3.98 -7.12
N ARG A 47 23.39 -4.13 -6.11
CA ARG A 47 23.38 -5.32 -5.23
C ARG A 47 23.54 -6.57 -6.12
N PRO A 48 24.53 -7.44 -5.87
CA PRO A 48 24.79 -8.60 -6.72
C PRO A 48 23.58 -9.54 -6.66
N GLY A 49 22.75 -9.52 -7.70
CA GLY A 49 21.52 -10.32 -7.77
C GLY A 49 20.42 -9.77 -8.68
N PHE A 50 20.40 -8.46 -8.95
CA PHE A 50 19.40 -7.86 -9.85
C PHE A 50 19.79 -8.03 -11.33
N ARG A 51 19.59 -9.24 -11.88
CA ARG A 51 19.55 -9.42 -13.33
C ARG A 51 18.14 -9.10 -13.82
N VAL A 52 17.94 -7.86 -14.26
CA VAL A 52 16.72 -7.46 -14.97
C VAL A 52 16.67 -8.24 -16.29
N LYS A 53 15.77 -9.22 -16.39
CA LYS A 53 15.40 -9.81 -17.67
C LYS A 53 14.33 -8.92 -18.31
N PRO A 54 14.45 -8.54 -19.60
CA PRO A 54 13.40 -7.78 -20.27
C PRO A 54 12.15 -8.66 -20.43
N GLY A 55 11.06 -8.26 -19.79
CA GLY A 55 9.78 -8.95 -19.81
C GLY A 55 8.76 -8.20 -18.96
N MET A 56 8.45 -6.95 -19.34
CA MET A 56 7.44 -6.10 -18.69
C MET A 56 6.03 -6.58 -19.01
N THR A 57 5.69 -7.81 -18.61
CA THR A 57 4.45 -8.47 -19.03
C THR A 57 3.28 -8.11 -18.11
N ASN A 58 3.53 -7.79 -16.84
CA ASN A 58 2.47 -7.73 -15.82
C ASN A 58 1.98 -6.31 -15.48
N ASN A 59 2.60 -5.25 -16.03
CA ASN A 59 2.23 -3.86 -15.71
C ASN A 59 0.74 -3.57 -15.93
N THR A 60 0.16 -4.10 -17.01
CA THR A 60 -1.25 -3.90 -17.35
C THR A 60 -2.17 -4.58 -16.35
N GLU A 61 -1.82 -5.79 -15.92
CA GLU A 61 -2.60 -6.56 -14.94
C GLU A 61 -2.52 -5.92 -13.55
N PHE A 62 -1.32 -5.47 -13.15
CA PHE A 62 -1.13 -4.71 -11.92
C PHE A 62 -2.03 -3.48 -11.86
N LYS A 63 -2.02 -2.65 -12.92
CA LYS A 63 -2.85 -1.44 -12.98
C LYS A 63 -4.34 -1.77 -12.90
N LYS A 64 -4.80 -2.78 -13.65
CA LYS A 64 -6.20 -3.24 -13.59
C LYS A 64 -6.58 -3.69 -12.18
N ARG A 65 -5.70 -4.41 -11.49
CA ARG A 65 -5.96 -4.88 -10.13
C ARG A 65 -6.04 -3.73 -9.13
N ILE A 66 -5.17 -2.73 -9.24
CA ILE A 66 -5.27 -1.49 -8.44
C ILE A 66 -6.64 -0.82 -8.65
N GLU A 67 -7.11 -0.69 -9.89
CA GLU A 67 -8.42 -0.09 -10.16
C GLU A 67 -9.58 -0.90 -9.55
N THR A 68 -9.51 -2.24 -9.62
CA THR A 68 -10.50 -3.10 -8.95
C THR A 68 -10.51 -2.89 -7.43
N ILE A 69 -9.32 -2.74 -6.81
CA ILE A 69 -9.20 -2.49 -5.37
C ILE A 69 -9.80 -1.13 -4.99
N LYS A 70 -9.50 -0.08 -5.76
CA LYS A 70 -10.08 1.26 -5.54
C LYS A 70 -11.60 1.23 -5.61
N GLN A 71 -12.16 0.57 -6.64
CA GLN A 71 -13.60 0.47 -6.83
C GLN A 71 -14.28 -0.25 -5.67
N GLU A 72 -13.77 -1.41 -5.26
CA GLU A 72 -14.38 -2.18 -4.17
C GLU A 72 -14.23 -1.47 -2.82
N LEU A 73 -13.07 -0.85 -2.56
CA LEU A 73 -12.88 -0.06 -1.34
C LEU A 73 -13.85 1.14 -1.29
N THR A 74 -14.00 1.85 -2.41
CA THR A 74 -14.92 2.99 -2.52
C THR A 74 -16.36 2.54 -2.28
N ARG A 75 -16.79 1.43 -2.91
CA ARG A 75 -18.11 0.84 -2.70
C ARG A 75 -18.37 0.50 -1.23
N LEU A 76 -17.40 -0.13 -0.55
CA LEU A 76 -17.53 -0.46 0.88
C LEU A 76 -17.65 0.78 1.77
N LEU A 77 -16.93 1.86 1.44
CA LEU A 77 -17.02 3.13 2.15
C LEU A 77 -18.36 3.84 1.92
N GLU A 78 -18.85 3.87 0.68
CA GLU A 78 -20.16 4.42 0.31
C GLU A 78 -21.32 3.67 1.00
N ASP A 79 -21.19 2.34 1.13
CA ASP A 79 -22.13 1.49 1.88
C ASP A 79 -22.02 1.65 3.41
N ASN A 80 -21.18 2.58 3.90
CA ASN A 80 -20.87 2.78 5.32
C ASN A 80 -20.31 1.52 6.02
N ARG A 81 -19.73 0.58 5.26
CA ARG A 81 -19.11 -0.66 5.76
C ARG A 81 -17.64 -0.44 6.11
N VAL A 82 -17.35 0.57 6.93
CA VAL A 82 -15.99 1.05 7.22
C VAL A 82 -15.07 -0.03 7.80
N GLY A 83 -15.60 -0.92 8.66
CA GLY A 83 -14.82 -2.04 9.21
C GLY A 83 -14.36 -3.04 8.14
N LEU A 84 -15.24 -3.35 7.17
CA LEU A 84 -14.93 -4.22 6.03
C LEU A 84 -13.98 -3.53 5.04
N ALA A 85 -14.17 -2.23 4.81
CA ALA A 85 -13.27 -1.42 3.99
C ALA A 85 -11.83 -1.46 4.55
N ALA A 86 -11.68 -1.28 5.87
CA ALA A 86 -10.38 -1.33 6.54
C ALA A 86 -9.70 -2.70 6.41
N GLU A 87 -10.46 -3.78 6.60
CA GLU A 87 -9.96 -5.16 6.48
C GLU A 87 -9.58 -5.51 5.04
N TYR A 88 -10.40 -5.07 4.08
CA TYR A 88 -10.15 -5.28 2.65
C TYR A 88 -8.83 -4.62 2.22
N VAL A 89 -8.67 -3.32 2.45
CA VAL A 89 -7.43 -2.61 2.04
C VAL A 89 -6.21 -3.12 2.80
N TYR A 90 -6.36 -3.54 4.06
CA TYR A 90 -5.29 -4.17 4.82
C TYR A 90 -4.80 -5.44 4.14
N ASN A 91 -5.72 -6.34 3.76
CA ASN A 91 -5.38 -7.62 3.13
C ASN A 91 -4.75 -7.41 1.74
N GLU A 92 -5.32 -6.52 0.92
CA GLU A 92 -4.77 -6.21 -0.40
C GLU A 92 -3.39 -5.55 -0.31
N PHE A 93 -3.15 -4.68 0.68
CA PHE A 93 -1.83 -4.08 0.86
C PHE A 93 -0.80 -5.09 1.37
N TRP A 94 -1.17 -5.91 2.36
CA TRP A 94 -0.22 -6.83 2.97
C TRP A 94 0.13 -7.99 2.05
N HIS A 95 -0.88 -8.72 1.58
CA HIS A 95 -0.66 -9.98 0.90
C HIS A 95 -0.42 -9.76 -0.58
N TRP A 96 -1.35 -9.09 -1.26
CA TRP A 96 -1.19 -8.87 -2.69
C TRP A 96 -0.04 -7.90 -2.98
N PHE A 97 -0.05 -6.68 -2.43
CA PHE A 97 0.97 -5.69 -2.76
C PHE A 97 2.35 -6.03 -2.17
N CYS A 98 2.45 -6.20 -0.84
CA CYS A 98 3.76 -6.35 -0.21
C CYS A 98 4.38 -7.74 -0.37
N ASP A 99 3.61 -8.82 -0.26
CA ASP A 99 4.17 -10.17 -0.33
C ASP A 99 4.36 -10.64 -1.78
N GLU A 100 3.47 -10.24 -2.71
CA GLU A 100 3.55 -10.68 -4.12
C GLU A 100 4.15 -9.61 -5.05
N GLN A 101 3.54 -8.42 -5.14
CA GLN A 101 3.90 -7.45 -6.19
C GLN A 101 5.30 -6.83 -6.00
N ILE A 102 5.75 -6.63 -4.76
CA ILE A 102 7.14 -6.24 -4.48
C ILE A 102 8.13 -7.30 -4.98
N GLU A 103 7.82 -8.59 -4.80
CA GLU A 103 8.67 -9.68 -5.28
C GLU A 103 8.65 -9.77 -6.82
N GLU A 104 7.50 -9.54 -7.46
CA GLU A 104 7.41 -9.44 -8.91
C GLU A 104 8.24 -8.28 -9.48
N ASN A 105 8.24 -7.12 -8.81
CA ASN A 105 9.11 -6.00 -9.18
C ASN A 105 10.59 -6.36 -9.02
N LYS A 106 10.99 -7.03 -7.93
CA LYS A 106 12.37 -7.51 -7.75
C LYS A 106 12.82 -8.48 -8.86
N GLN A 107 11.87 -9.24 -9.43
CA GLN A 107 12.10 -10.14 -10.56
C GLN A 107 12.10 -9.41 -11.92
N GLY A 108 11.81 -8.11 -11.96
CA GLY A 108 11.73 -7.30 -13.18
C GLY A 108 10.44 -7.50 -13.99
N LYS A 109 9.39 -8.10 -13.41
CA LYS A 109 8.09 -8.32 -14.07
C LYS A 109 7.20 -7.08 -14.05
N ILE A 110 7.39 -6.23 -13.04
CA ILE A 110 6.70 -4.96 -12.84
C ILE A 110 7.74 -3.84 -12.86
N SER A 111 7.49 -2.78 -13.63
CA SER A 111 8.36 -1.61 -13.65
C SER A 111 8.30 -0.81 -12.35
N ASP A 112 9.42 -0.23 -11.95
CA ASP A 112 9.56 0.57 -10.73
C ASP A 112 8.53 1.71 -10.65
N ASP A 113 8.26 2.40 -11.77
CA ASP A 113 7.27 3.48 -11.85
C ASP A 113 5.84 2.99 -11.53
N VAL A 114 5.46 1.85 -12.12
CA VAL A 114 4.12 1.26 -11.90
C VAL A 114 3.94 0.80 -10.46
N LEU A 115 4.98 0.21 -9.86
CA LEU A 115 4.93 -0.16 -8.45
C LEU A 115 4.83 1.08 -7.55
N LYS A 116 5.58 2.14 -7.87
CA LYS A 116 5.57 3.40 -7.13
C LYS A 116 4.20 4.09 -7.20
N ASP A 117 3.57 4.12 -8.37
CA ASP A 117 2.21 4.64 -8.57
C ASP A 117 1.16 3.82 -7.81
N GLY A 118 1.30 2.49 -7.81
CA GLY A 118 0.44 1.61 -7.01
C GLY A 118 0.61 1.86 -5.51
N PHE A 119 1.85 2.02 -5.04
CA PHE A 119 2.12 2.36 -3.64
C PHE A 119 1.52 3.71 -3.25
N LYS A 120 1.61 4.71 -4.12
CA LYS A 120 0.97 6.02 -3.95
C LYS A 120 -0.53 5.86 -3.73
N SER A 121 -1.18 5.06 -4.58
CA SER A 121 -2.62 4.75 -4.46
C SER A 121 -2.95 4.07 -3.13
N PHE A 122 -2.15 3.10 -2.68
CA PHE A 122 -2.34 2.45 -1.38
C PHE A 122 -2.20 3.39 -0.20
N LEU A 123 -1.24 4.32 -0.22
CA LEU A 123 -1.11 5.30 0.87
C LEU A 123 -2.37 6.16 1.00
N VAL A 124 -2.94 6.62 -0.11
CA VAL A 124 -4.20 7.37 -0.09
C VAL A 124 -5.35 6.51 0.43
N MET A 125 -5.49 5.26 -0.07
CA MET A 125 -6.54 4.33 0.37
C MET A 125 -6.44 3.94 1.86
N LEU A 126 -5.22 3.86 2.39
CA LEU A 126 -4.97 3.52 3.80
C LEU A 126 -5.09 4.72 4.74
N HIS A 127 -4.99 5.95 4.23
CA HIS A 127 -4.96 7.16 5.04
C HIS A 127 -6.16 7.32 5.99
N PRO A 128 -7.41 7.02 5.59
CA PRO A 128 -8.56 7.07 6.51
C PRO A 128 -8.42 6.16 7.74
N PHE A 129 -7.60 5.10 7.66
CA PHE A 129 -7.46 4.08 8.70
C PHE A 129 -6.15 4.20 9.48
N VAL A 130 -5.07 4.68 8.83
CA VAL A 130 -3.72 4.79 9.41
C VAL A 130 -3.07 6.14 9.07
N PRO A 131 -3.67 7.28 9.46
CA PRO A 131 -3.32 8.60 8.93
C PRO A 131 -1.88 9.01 9.26
N PHE A 132 -1.44 8.81 10.51
CA PHE A 132 -0.11 9.27 10.92
C PHE A 132 1.04 8.51 10.26
N VAL A 133 0.92 7.18 10.12
CA VAL A 133 1.97 6.36 9.49
C VAL A 133 2.01 6.61 7.99
N THR A 134 0.84 6.64 7.34
CA THR A 134 0.77 6.91 5.90
C THR A 134 1.29 8.30 5.56
N GLU A 135 0.97 9.33 6.37
CA GLU A 135 1.51 10.69 6.19
C GLU A 135 3.03 10.75 6.39
N ALA A 136 3.56 10.07 7.41
CA ALA A 136 5.00 10.02 7.64
C ALA A 136 5.74 9.35 6.48
N VAL A 137 5.20 8.22 5.98
CA VAL A 137 5.77 7.52 4.82
C VAL A 137 5.64 8.34 3.54
N TRP A 138 4.52 9.02 3.33
CA TRP A 138 4.30 9.90 2.18
C TRP A 138 5.38 10.98 2.09
N LYS A 139 5.67 11.67 3.20
CA LYS A 139 6.70 12.73 3.25
C LYS A 139 8.10 12.22 2.91
N GLU A 140 8.40 10.96 3.22
CA GLU A 140 9.69 10.34 2.91
C GLU A 140 9.84 9.91 1.44
N VAL A 141 8.73 9.52 0.80
CA VAL A 141 8.74 8.88 -0.54
C VAL A 141 8.36 9.87 -1.66
N PHE A 142 7.41 10.77 -1.41
CA PHE A 142 6.81 11.69 -2.38
C PHE A 142 7.11 13.15 -2.01
N ILE A 143 8.40 13.47 -1.95
CA ILE A 143 8.88 14.82 -1.60
C ILE A 143 8.37 15.83 -2.64
N GLY A 144 7.64 16.83 -2.19
CA GLY A 144 7.10 17.90 -3.05
C GLY A 144 5.63 17.77 -3.42
N ASP A 145 5.00 16.61 -3.19
CA ASP A 145 3.58 16.37 -3.56
C ASP A 145 2.57 16.98 -2.57
N GLY A 146 3.03 17.80 -1.61
CA GLY A 146 2.20 18.33 -0.52
C GLY A 146 1.86 17.27 0.54
N MET A 147 0.88 17.56 1.40
CA MET A 147 0.42 16.62 2.43
C MET A 147 -0.50 15.55 1.84
N LEU A 148 -0.46 14.34 2.39
CA LEU A 148 -1.32 13.23 1.94
C LEU A 148 -2.79 13.53 2.24
N ILE A 149 -3.09 14.12 3.39
CA ILE A 149 -4.46 14.51 3.77
C ILE A 149 -5.15 15.47 2.78
N SER A 150 -4.37 16.18 1.95
CA SER A 150 -4.89 17.13 0.96
C SER A 150 -5.04 16.52 -0.43
N GLN A 151 -4.71 15.24 -0.60
CA GLN A 151 -4.82 14.55 -1.89
C GLN A 151 -6.26 14.12 -2.14
N SER A 152 -6.66 14.11 -3.41
CA SER A 152 -7.94 13.55 -3.83
C SER A 152 -7.98 12.05 -3.60
N TRP A 153 -9.18 11.53 -3.32
CA TRP A 153 -9.44 10.09 -3.30
C TRP A 153 -9.05 9.47 -4.65
N PRO A 154 -8.41 8.29 -4.67
CA PRO A 154 -7.93 7.71 -5.91
C PRO A 154 -9.10 7.04 -6.62
N ILE A 155 -9.76 7.80 -7.49
CA ILE A 155 -10.75 7.31 -8.46
C ILE A 155 -10.09 6.76 -9.73
#